data_AF-A0A959IBF4-F1
#
_entry.id   AF-A0A959IBF4-F1
#
_cell.length_a   1.000
_cell.length_b   1.000
_cell.length_c   1.000
_cell.angle_alpha   90.00
_cell.angle_beta   90.00
_cell.angle_gamma   90.00
#
_symmetry.space_group_name_H-M   'P 1'
#
loop_
_entity.id
_entity.type
_entity.pdbx_description
1 polymer ?
#
loop_
_entity_poly.entity_id
_entity_poly.type
_entity_poly.pdbx_seq_one_letter_code
_entity_poly.pdbx_strand_id
1 'polypeptide(L)'
;MRLHASLLFMPLSAIYLIAGCQETPTVSKWEVVVEKMEKKVGECDEAGDGCALVRFVYPRFTGDQPDLVARVNDTVQWTLVRLITSVNPTDQQTPTLESATQQFLNDYEEFRADVPDYELGWSIEASGQVLTLNEKVLSVEFDSYSFTGGAHPNAFTILHNFELSTGKHLS
;
A
#
# COMPACT_ATOMS: atom_id res chain seq x y z
N MET A 1 -81.73 -4.48 -42.06
CA MET A 1 -80.57 -5.30 -41.68
C MET A 1 -79.32 -4.41 -41.77
N ARG A 2 -78.92 -3.78 -40.65
CA ARG A 2 -77.79 -2.82 -40.61
C ARG A 2 -76.57 -3.55 -40.05
N LEU A 3 -75.57 -3.85 -40.89
CA LEU A 3 -74.26 -4.30 -40.43
C LEU A 3 -73.49 -3.10 -39.85
N HIS A 4 -73.15 -3.16 -38.56
CA HIS A 4 -72.17 -2.27 -37.95
C HIS A 4 -70.80 -2.95 -38.01
N ALA A 5 -69.86 -2.35 -38.74
CA ALA A 5 -68.45 -2.73 -38.71
C ALA A 5 -67.78 -2.05 -37.51
N SER A 6 -67.40 -2.83 -36.50
CA SER A 6 -66.57 -2.36 -35.39
C SER A 6 -65.11 -2.29 -35.84
N LEU A 7 -64.60 -1.06 -36.03
CA LEU A 7 -63.18 -0.76 -36.15
C LEU A 7 -62.53 -0.86 -34.77
N LEU A 8 -61.69 -1.87 -34.56
CA LEU A 8 -60.81 -1.98 -33.39
C LEU A 8 -59.59 -1.06 -33.57
N PHE A 9 -59.53 0.01 -32.77
CA PHE A 9 -58.36 0.88 -32.63
C PHE A 9 -57.32 0.16 -31.74
N MET A 10 -56.17 -0.20 -32.32
CA MET A 10 -55.02 -0.73 -31.59
C MET A 10 -54.13 0.46 -31.18
N PRO A 11 -53.92 0.74 -29.88
CA PRO A 11 -53.10 1.88 -29.49
C PRO A 11 -51.63 1.59 -29.80
N LEU A 12 -50.99 2.47 -30.59
CA LEU A 12 -49.54 2.51 -30.76
C LEU A 12 -48.91 2.82 -29.39
N SER A 13 -48.40 1.80 -28.70
CA SER A 13 -47.51 1.99 -27.56
C SER A 13 -46.18 2.52 -28.08
N ALA A 14 -45.94 3.82 -27.88
CA ALA A 14 -44.64 4.43 -28.11
C ALA A 14 -43.61 3.83 -27.15
N ILE A 15 -42.72 2.99 -27.69
CA ILE A 15 -41.56 2.47 -26.97
C ILE A 15 -40.58 3.65 -26.82
N TYR A 16 -40.61 4.29 -25.64
CA TYR A 16 -39.58 5.24 -25.22
C TYR A 16 -38.29 4.45 -24.94
N LEU A 17 -37.38 4.43 -25.91
CA LEU A 17 -35.99 4.06 -25.71
C LEU A 17 -35.34 5.12 -24.82
N ILE A 18 -35.32 4.88 -23.51
CA ILE A 18 -34.51 5.65 -22.59
C ILE A 18 -33.05 5.26 -22.90
N ALA A 19 -32.39 6.06 -23.73
CA ALA A 19 -30.95 5.98 -23.92
C ALA A 19 -30.28 6.45 -22.61
N GLY A 20 -30.15 5.54 -21.65
CA GLY A 20 -29.31 5.74 -20.48
C GLY A 20 -27.85 5.69 -20.92
N CYS A 21 -27.27 6.84 -21.28
CA CYS A 21 -25.82 6.99 -21.25
C CYS A 21 -25.38 6.75 -19.81
N GLN A 22 -24.83 5.57 -19.52
CA GLN A 22 -23.93 5.46 -18.38
C GLN A 22 -22.72 6.31 -18.73
N GLU A 23 -22.48 7.38 -17.98
CA GLU A 23 -21.19 8.06 -18.01
C GLU A 23 -20.14 6.99 -17.72
N THR A 24 -19.33 6.67 -18.73
CA THR A 24 -18.18 5.79 -18.55
C THR A 24 -17.35 6.43 -17.45
N PRO A 25 -17.17 5.79 -16.28
CA PRO A 25 -16.49 6.46 -15.21
C PRO A 25 -15.05 6.69 -15.69
N THR A 26 -14.52 7.85 -15.37
CA THR A 26 -13.16 8.22 -15.77
C THR A 26 -12.21 7.40 -14.91
N VAL A 27 -11.50 6.44 -15.52
CA VAL A 27 -10.34 5.77 -14.90
C VAL A 27 -9.49 6.82 -14.21
N SER A 28 -9.29 6.67 -12.89
CA SER A 28 -8.51 7.59 -12.08
C SER A 28 -7.15 7.82 -12.73
N LYS A 29 -6.73 9.08 -12.94
CA LYS A 29 -5.45 9.44 -13.57
C LYS A 29 -4.25 9.22 -12.63
N TRP A 30 -4.30 8.15 -11.85
CA TRP A 30 -3.28 7.85 -10.88
C TRP A 30 -2.12 7.16 -11.56
N GLU A 31 -0.91 7.65 -11.34
CA GLU A 31 0.32 7.01 -11.77
C GLU A 31 1.02 6.40 -10.55
N VAL A 32 1.69 5.28 -10.78
CA VAL A 32 2.43 4.56 -9.75
C VAL A 32 3.91 4.61 -10.08
N VAL A 33 4.70 5.15 -9.17
CA VAL A 33 6.16 5.14 -9.21
C VAL A 33 6.65 4.17 -8.16
N VAL A 34 7.54 3.24 -8.54
CA VAL A 34 8.20 2.36 -7.57
C VAL A 34 9.39 3.09 -6.97
N GLU A 35 9.34 3.34 -5.67
CA GLU A 35 10.45 3.88 -4.90
C GLU A 35 11.25 2.76 -4.23
N LYS A 36 12.53 3.04 -3.99
CA LYS A 36 13.47 2.11 -3.35
C LYS A 36 14.23 2.84 -2.27
N MET A 37 14.38 2.20 -1.12
CA MET A 37 15.22 2.63 -0.02
C MET A 37 16.09 1.45 0.39
N GLU A 38 17.39 1.69 0.51
CA GLU A 38 18.32 0.73 1.07
C GLU A 38 19.33 1.47 1.94
N LYS A 39 19.45 1.05 3.19
CA LYS A 39 20.40 1.60 4.16
C LYS A 39 21.03 0.43 4.90
N LYS A 40 22.34 0.49 5.11
CA LYS A 40 23.06 -0.54 5.83
C LYS A 40 24.18 0.05 6.67
N VAL A 41 24.59 -0.71 7.68
CA VAL A 41 25.78 -0.44 8.48
C VAL A 41 26.55 -1.73 8.72
N GLY A 42 27.88 -1.66 8.77
CA GLY A 42 28.75 -2.83 8.72
C GLY A 42 28.89 -3.41 7.30
N GLU A 43 29.61 -4.53 7.21
CA GLU A 43 29.85 -5.25 5.96
C GLU A 43 29.10 -6.58 6.00
N CYS A 44 28.08 -6.71 5.15
CA CYS A 44 27.29 -7.93 5.05
C CYS A 44 28.09 -8.98 4.28
N ASP A 45 28.20 -10.19 4.82
CA ASP A 45 28.67 -11.34 4.06
C ASP A 45 27.57 -11.90 3.12
N GLU A 46 27.84 -13.04 2.47
CA GLU A 46 26.87 -13.67 1.56
C GLU A 46 25.63 -14.22 2.29
N ALA A 47 25.72 -14.50 3.59
CA ALA A 47 24.59 -14.92 4.42
C ALA A 47 23.77 -13.73 4.94
N GLY A 48 24.28 -12.50 4.77
CA GLY A 48 23.68 -11.28 5.33
C GLY A 48 24.12 -11.01 6.78
N ASP A 49 25.15 -11.70 7.26
CA ASP A 49 25.70 -11.54 8.60
C ASP A 49 26.75 -10.44 8.65
N GLY A 50 27.09 -9.98 9.87
CA GLY A 50 28.09 -8.93 10.09
C GLY A 50 27.59 -7.50 9.90
N CYS A 51 26.32 -7.31 9.51
CA CYS A 51 25.75 -5.99 9.22
C CYS A 51 24.31 -5.83 9.73
N ALA A 52 23.80 -4.60 9.68
CA ALA A 52 22.35 -4.36 9.68
C ALA A 52 21.90 -3.77 8.35
N LEU A 53 20.75 -4.21 7.85
CA LEU A 53 20.17 -3.82 6.56
C LEU A 53 18.70 -3.42 6.73
N VAL A 54 18.32 -2.28 6.16
CA VAL A 54 16.93 -1.90 5.91
C VAL A 54 16.74 -1.76 4.42
N ARG A 55 15.83 -2.53 3.83
CA ARG A 55 15.57 -2.53 2.38
C ARG A 55 14.08 -2.51 2.08
N PHE A 56 13.63 -1.43 1.45
CA PHE A 56 12.24 -1.28 1.03
C PHE A 56 12.12 -1.01 -0.45
N VAL A 57 11.15 -1.66 -1.08
CA VAL A 57 10.65 -1.35 -2.42
C VAL A 57 9.16 -1.09 -2.25
N TYR A 58 8.64 0.05 -2.68
CA TYR A 58 7.23 0.40 -2.39
C TYR A 58 6.62 1.34 -3.44
N PRO A 59 5.29 1.31 -3.62
CA PRO A 59 4.62 2.20 -4.56
C PRO A 59 4.43 3.60 -3.96
N ARG A 60 4.69 4.62 -4.76
CA ARG A 60 4.27 5.99 -4.54
C ARG A 60 3.28 6.39 -5.62
N PHE A 61 2.20 7.02 -5.20
CA PHE A 61 1.12 7.44 -6.09
C PHE A 61 1.21 8.94 -6.39
N THR A 62 0.88 9.32 -7.63
CA THR A 62 0.60 10.70 -8.05
C THR A 62 -0.75 10.73 -8.78
N GLY A 63 -1.43 11.87 -8.83
CA GLY A 63 -2.74 11.95 -9.47
C GLY A 63 -3.43 13.30 -9.33
N ASP A 64 -4.63 13.40 -9.89
CA ASP A 64 -5.47 14.61 -9.93
C ASP A 64 -6.29 14.85 -8.65
N GLN A 65 -6.15 13.97 -7.65
CA GLN A 65 -6.84 14.04 -6.36
C GLN A 65 -5.81 14.14 -5.22
N PRO A 66 -5.18 15.30 -5.00
CA PRO A 66 -4.00 15.45 -4.15
C PRO A 66 -4.22 14.99 -2.70
N ASP A 67 -5.35 15.35 -2.09
CA ASP A 67 -5.64 14.96 -0.70
C ASP A 67 -5.82 13.44 -0.55
N LEU A 68 -6.38 12.79 -1.57
CA LEU A 68 -6.60 11.35 -1.57
C LEU A 68 -5.28 10.60 -1.79
N VAL A 69 -4.51 11.05 -2.78
CA VAL A 69 -3.16 10.56 -3.06
C VAL A 69 -2.27 10.70 -1.83
N ALA A 70 -2.34 11.82 -1.12
CA ALA A 70 -1.59 12.06 0.11
C ALA A 70 -1.95 11.01 1.18
N ARG A 71 -3.23 10.77 1.46
CA ARG A 71 -3.65 9.76 2.46
C ARG A 71 -3.16 8.34 2.13
N VAL A 72 -3.17 7.96 0.86
CA VAL A 72 -2.66 6.65 0.43
C VAL A 72 -1.15 6.57 0.63
N ASN A 73 -0.41 7.60 0.19
CA ASN A 73 1.04 7.67 0.38
C ASN A 73 1.42 7.71 1.86
N ASP A 74 0.67 8.42 2.70
CA ASP A 74 0.86 8.45 4.15
C ASP A 74 0.67 7.04 4.75
N THR A 75 -0.34 6.29 4.28
CA THR A 75 -0.54 4.91 4.70
C THR A 75 0.64 4.01 4.30
N VAL A 76 1.16 4.16 3.08
CA VAL A 76 2.35 3.42 2.62
C VAL A 76 3.56 3.75 3.50
N GLN A 77 3.85 5.03 3.72
CA GLN A 77 4.97 5.47 4.55
C GLN A 77 4.84 4.97 5.99
N TRP A 78 3.63 5.06 6.55
CA TRP A 78 3.33 4.59 7.88
C TRP A 78 3.50 3.08 8.03
N THR A 79 3.09 2.31 7.02
CA THR A 79 3.33 0.86 7.00
C THR A 79 4.82 0.55 7.11
N LEU A 80 5.68 1.23 6.35
CA LEU A 80 7.13 1.03 6.42
C LEU A 80 7.71 1.42 7.79
N VAL A 81 7.28 2.54 8.37
CA VAL A 81 7.70 2.97 9.72
C VAL A 81 7.34 1.91 10.78
N ARG A 82 6.17 1.29 10.67
CA ARG A 82 5.72 0.23 11.59
C ARG A 82 6.43 -1.10 11.41
N LEU A 83 7.08 -1.34 10.28
CA LEU A 83 7.94 -2.51 10.11
C LEU A 83 9.25 -2.36 10.89
N ILE A 84 9.69 -1.11 11.13
CA ILE A 84 10.91 -0.81 11.90
C ILE A 84 10.62 -0.61 13.38
N THR A 85 9.51 0.04 13.70
CA THR A 85 9.25 0.54 15.05
C THR A 85 8.03 -0.10 15.68
N SER A 86 7.98 -0.13 17.02
CA SER A 86 6.80 -0.55 17.79
C SER A 86 5.86 0.61 18.16
N VAL A 87 5.94 1.76 17.46
CA VAL A 87 5.17 2.96 17.80
C VAL A 87 3.72 2.87 17.31
N ASN A 88 2.79 3.44 18.07
CA ASN A 88 1.38 3.51 17.70
C ASN A 88 1.10 4.77 16.87
N PRO A 89 0.14 4.74 15.93
CA PRO A 89 -0.19 5.90 15.09
C PRO A 89 -0.78 7.08 15.87
N THR A 90 -1.23 6.84 17.10
CA THR A 90 -1.75 7.86 18.01
C THR A 90 -0.66 8.53 18.85
N ASP A 91 0.58 8.07 18.76
CA ASP A 91 1.68 8.63 19.53
C ASP A 91 2.08 9.99 18.96
N GLN A 92 2.28 10.98 19.84
CA GLN A 92 2.50 12.39 19.46
C GLN A 92 3.78 12.64 18.64
N GLN A 93 4.66 11.64 18.53
CA GLN A 93 5.89 11.68 17.74
C GLN A 93 6.06 10.39 16.95
N THR A 94 5.31 10.28 15.86
CA THR A 94 5.61 9.31 14.80
C THR A 94 6.95 9.68 14.14
N PRO A 95 7.97 8.80 14.15
CA PRO A 95 9.24 9.07 13.48
C PRO A 95 9.05 9.09 11.96
N THR A 96 9.95 9.79 11.25
CA THR A 96 10.03 9.64 9.79
C THR A 96 10.64 8.30 9.45
N LEU A 97 10.38 7.81 8.24
CA LEU A 97 10.99 6.57 7.75
C LEU A 97 12.52 6.61 7.84
N GLU A 98 13.13 7.75 7.48
CA GLU A 98 14.59 7.93 7.56
C GLU A 98 15.08 7.90 9.01
N SER A 99 14.41 8.59 9.95
CA SER A 99 14.83 8.59 11.35
C SER A 99 14.66 7.23 12.01
N ALA A 100 13.57 6.51 11.69
CA ALA A 100 13.34 5.15 12.16
C ALA A 100 14.42 4.20 11.64
N THR A 101 14.74 4.31 10.34
CA THR A 101 15.79 3.51 9.70
C THR A 101 17.15 3.79 10.33
N GLN A 102 17.51 5.05 10.54
CA GLN A 102 18.78 5.42 11.16
C GLN A 102 18.87 4.91 12.60
N GLN A 103 17.78 5.00 13.38
CA GLN A 103 17.76 4.48 14.74
C GLN A 103 18.01 2.97 14.76
N PHE A 104 17.35 2.20 13.89
CA PHE A 104 17.57 0.77 13.79
C PHE A 104 19.04 0.39 13.50
N LEU A 105 19.70 1.13 12.61
CA LEU A 105 21.12 0.90 12.30
C LEU A 105 22.02 1.25 13.49
N ASN A 106 21.74 2.36 14.18
CA ASN A 106 22.48 2.75 15.38
C ASN A 106 22.31 1.70 16.49
N ASP A 107 21.09 1.19 16.70
CA ASP A 107 20.80 0.17 17.71
C ASP A 107 21.64 -1.11 17.47
N TYR A 108 21.82 -1.50 16.21
CA TYR A 108 22.69 -2.62 15.85
C TYR A 108 24.16 -2.34 16.19
N GLU A 109 24.68 -1.15 15.85
CA GLU A 109 26.07 -0.78 16.17
C GLU A 109 26.32 -0.74 17.68
N GLU A 110 25.39 -0.16 18.44
CA GLU A 110 25.43 -0.13 19.91
C GLU A 110 25.42 -1.55 20.47
N PHE A 111 24.52 -2.41 19.98
CA PHE A 111 24.46 -3.82 20.38
C PHE A 111 25.76 -4.58 20.07
N ARG A 112 26.38 -4.35 18.90
CA ARG A 112 27.68 -4.93 18.53
C ARG A 112 28.82 -4.46 19.42
N ALA A 113 28.78 -3.22 19.89
CA ALA A 113 29.78 -2.70 20.82
C ALA A 113 29.67 -3.38 22.19
N ASP A 114 28.44 -3.66 22.65
CA ASP A 114 28.17 -4.36 23.89
C ASP A 114 28.45 -5.87 23.80
N VAL A 115 28.30 -6.46 22.61
CA VAL A 115 28.52 -7.88 22.33
C VAL A 115 29.47 -8.06 21.13
N PRO A 116 30.80 -7.88 21.31
CA PRO A 116 31.76 -7.87 20.20
C PRO A 116 31.77 -9.15 19.36
N ASP A 117 31.54 -10.30 20.00
CA ASP A 117 31.55 -11.63 19.37
C ASP A 117 30.25 -11.94 18.59
N TYR A 118 29.33 -10.99 18.43
CA TYR A 118 27.96 -11.29 18.01
C TYR A 118 27.75 -11.81 16.58
N GLU A 119 28.61 -11.66 15.57
CA GLU A 119 28.45 -12.21 14.19
C GLU A 119 27.11 -12.02 13.39
N LEU A 120 25.93 -12.44 13.87
CA LEU A 120 24.67 -12.42 13.13
C LEU A 120 24.26 -11.03 12.64
N GLY A 121 23.66 -10.96 11.47
CA GLY A 121 23.13 -9.73 10.90
C GLY A 121 21.71 -9.39 11.36
N TRP A 122 21.34 -8.12 11.28
CA TRP A 122 19.96 -7.65 11.43
C TRP A 122 19.40 -7.21 10.08
N SER A 123 18.14 -7.51 9.80
CA SER A 123 17.49 -7.15 8.54
C SER A 123 16.03 -6.80 8.73
N ILE A 124 15.59 -5.75 8.05
CA ILE A 124 14.17 -5.42 7.86
C ILE A 124 13.98 -5.18 6.37
N GLU A 125 13.11 -5.98 5.77
CA GLU A 125 12.85 -5.96 4.34
C GLU A 125 11.36 -5.92 4.06
N ALA A 126 10.99 -5.16 3.03
CA ALA A 126 9.61 -5.15 2.54
C ALA A 126 9.52 -4.85 1.03
N SER A 127 8.59 -5.53 0.37
CA SER A 127 8.23 -5.27 -1.03
C SER A 127 6.75 -4.97 -1.13
N GLY A 128 6.44 -3.72 -1.46
CA GLY A 128 5.11 -3.20 -1.74
C GLY A 128 4.76 -3.29 -3.23
N GLN A 129 3.61 -3.86 -3.56
CA GLN A 129 3.11 -3.96 -4.93
C GLN A 129 1.62 -3.59 -5.03
N VAL A 130 1.24 -2.99 -6.15
CA VAL A 130 -0.17 -2.69 -6.46
C VAL A 130 -0.82 -3.93 -7.06
N LEU A 131 -1.76 -4.53 -6.34
CA LEU A 131 -2.54 -5.67 -6.82
C LEU A 131 -3.67 -5.24 -7.74
N THR A 132 -4.29 -4.09 -7.45
CA THR A 132 -5.41 -3.56 -8.25
C THR A 132 -5.45 -2.05 -8.12
N LEU A 133 -5.64 -1.37 -9.25
CA LEU A 133 -5.97 0.05 -9.30
C LEU A 133 -7.02 0.23 -10.41
N ASN A 134 -8.26 0.53 -10.01
CA ASN A 134 -9.37 0.80 -10.93
C ASN A 134 -10.16 2.02 -10.44
N GLU A 135 -11.35 2.29 -10.97
CA GLU A 135 -12.14 3.48 -10.59
C GLU A 135 -12.71 3.44 -9.16
N LYS A 136 -12.77 2.26 -8.55
CA LYS A 136 -13.44 2.03 -7.25
C LYS A 136 -12.46 1.66 -6.15
N VAL A 137 -11.46 0.85 -6.47
CA VAL A 137 -10.58 0.23 -5.47
C VAL A 137 -9.12 0.35 -5.87
N LEU A 138 -8.31 0.71 -4.88
CA LEU A 138 -6.86 0.50 -4.87
C LEU A 138 -6.55 -0.60 -3.84
N SER A 139 -5.77 -1.60 -4.24
CA SER A 139 -5.25 -2.64 -3.36
C SER A 139 -3.74 -2.69 -3.45
N VAL A 140 -3.07 -2.60 -2.30
CA VAL A 140 -1.61 -2.64 -2.15
C VAL A 140 -1.26 -3.75 -1.19
N GLU A 141 -0.34 -4.61 -1.62
CA GLU A 141 0.22 -5.69 -0.81
C GLU A 141 1.64 -5.34 -0.39
N PHE A 142 2.02 -5.66 0.85
CA PHE A 142 3.39 -5.63 1.33
C PHE A 142 3.77 -7.01 1.84
N ASP A 143 4.75 -7.64 1.20
CA ASP A 143 5.46 -8.77 1.79
C ASP A 143 6.59 -8.24 2.66
N SER A 144 6.66 -8.70 3.90
CA SER A 144 7.64 -8.24 4.88
C SER A 144 8.43 -9.40 5.48
N TYR A 145 9.71 -9.12 5.76
CA TYR A 145 10.64 -9.99 6.45
C TYR A 145 11.40 -9.17 7.50
N SER A 146 11.63 -9.73 8.68
CA SER A 146 12.55 -9.15 9.65
C SER A 146 13.30 -10.20 10.45
N PHE A 147 14.55 -9.88 10.76
CA PHE A 147 15.42 -10.67 11.63
C PHE A 147 16.31 -9.73 12.44
N THR A 148 16.29 -9.85 13.77
CA THR A 148 17.14 -9.05 14.66
C THR A 148 17.87 -9.97 15.64
N GLY A 149 18.31 -11.13 15.14
CA GLY A 149 18.82 -12.23 15.95
C GLY A 149 17.73 -13.20 16.44
N GLY A 150 18.16 -14.25 17.16
CA GLY A 150 17.29 -15.32 17.65
C GLY A 150 17.32 -16.57 16.76
N ALA A 151 16.36 -17.48 16.97
CA ALA A 151 16.36 -18.78 16.29
C ALA A 151 15.83 -18.74 14.85
N HIS A 152 14.94 -17.80 14.53
CA HIS A 152 14.30 -17.70 13.22
C HIS A 152 13.85 -16.26 12.92
N PRO A 153 13.64 -15.90 11.64
CA PRO A 153 13.06 -14.64 11.24
C PRO A 153 11.55 -14.58 11.44
N ASN A 154 10.99 -13.37 11.26
CA ASN A 154 9.57 -13.11 11.11
C ASN A 154 9.25 -12.78 9.65
N ALA A 155 8.14 -13.29 9.12
CA ALA A 155 7.66 -12.93 7.79
C ALA A 155 6.13 -12.92 7.76
N PHE A 156 5.55 -11.94 7.07
CA PHE A 156 4.09 -11.78 6.94
C PHE A 156 3.74 -10.86 5.77
N THR A 157 2.48 -10.93 5.33
CA THR A 157 1.93 -10.10 4.27
C THR A 157 0.89 -9.12 4.84
N ILE A 158 0.92 -7.87 4.41
CA ILE A 158 -0.08 -6.83 4.75
C ILE A 158 -0.84 -6.46 3.49
N LEU A 159 -2.18 -6.40 3.57
CA LEU A 159 -3.04 -5.88 2.52
C LEU A 159 -3.68 -4.55 2.94
N HIS A 160 -3.54 -3.54 2.09
CA HIS A 160 -4.28 -2.29 2.19
C HIS A 160 -5.26 -2.18 1.03
N ASN A 161 -6.54 -2.10 1.35
CA ASN A 161 -7.60 -1.88 0.37
C ASN A 161 -8.20 -0.50 0.61
N PHE A 162 -8.35 0.30 -0.43
CA PHE A 162 -8.88 1.65 -0.36
C PHE A 162 -10.05 1.82 -1.31
N GLU A 163 -11.12 2.46 -0.84
CA GLU A 163 -12.16 2.97 -1.72
C GLU A 163 -11.68 4.27 -2.37
N LEU A 164 -11.53 4.31 -3.70
CA LEU A 164 -10.92 5.47 -4.39
C LEU A 164 -11.84 6.70 -4.48
N SER A 165 -13.14 6.55 -4.24
CA SER A 165 -14.01 7.73 -4.12
C SER A 165 -13.80 8.51 -2.81
N THR A 166 -13.25 7.87 -1.77
CA THR A 166 -13.18 8.46 -0.42
C THR A 166 -11.77 8.44 0.19
N GLY A 167 -10.94 7.47 -0.19
CA GLY A 167 -9.67 7.14 0.45
C GLY A 167 -9.81 6.38 1.74
N LYS A 168 -11.02 5.92 2.05
CA LYS A 168 -11.26 5.14 3.24
C LYS A 168 -10.63 3.76 3.06
N HIS A 169 -9.94 3.31 4.10
CA HIS A 169 -9.47 1.94 4.20
C HIS A 169 -10.67 0.98 4.30
N LEU A 170 -10.68 -0.04 3.45
CA LEU A 170 -11.65 -1.11 3.41
C LEU A 170 -11.14 -2.24 4.30
N SER A 171 -11.78 -2.37 5.46
CA SER A 171 -11.53 -3.42 6.47
C SER A 171 -12.25 -4.70 6.15
#